data_AF-A0A412MIG0-F1
#
_entry.id   AF-A0A412MIG0-F1
#
_cell.length_a   1.000
_cell.length_b   1.000
_cell.length_c   1.000
_cell.angle_alpha   90.00
_cell.angle_beta   90.00
_cell.angle_gamma   90.00
#
_symmetry.space_group_name_H-M   'P 1'
#
loop_
_entity.id
_entity.type
_entity.pdbx_description
1 polymer ?
#
loop_
_entity_poly.entity_id
_entity_poly.type
_entity_poly.pdbx_seq_one_letter_code
_entity_poly.pdbx_strand_id
1 'polypeptide(L)'
;MRNYGFELGTNVDEIRNNTKIELRHYGYDNVLAAVNNYMYQNIKNDMNFLVYREEEQRFSAVFSHNEKKVSFQNAYNTICEMLKDIFSIKKIKVTPFEITMQQFHDCVLEARRREYFNFSNRIIKESNLWMYNYFTNNPSMHFYESEEHIISEKEYEIQTIYDSKFQNELSNIELHANTSEYNGNMVHYVIAERSMKAANEMVELLMQKLLKANRINSRRMEIISEIDPAIYEKDNYLEMIVENNYGGVVVFDLSEKLGRDATDYVMASQYLEKIVKKYRNQCLFIFTYNMDHPGFAYYFLPQMKKYILPIMLREGTGDRMIWICIR
;
A
#
# COMPACT_ATOMS: atom_id res chain seq x y z
N MET A 1 -3.21 7.48 3.42
CA MET A 1 -1.92 8.02 3.94
C MET A 1 -0.80 7.20 3.32
N ARG A 2 0.33 7.82 2.95
CA ARG A 2 1.50 7.10 2.41
C ARG A 2 2.57 7.00 3.49
N ASN A 3 3.15 5.80 3.65
CA ASN A 3 4.01 5.44 4.77
C ASN A 3 5.41 5.08 4.30
N TYR A 4 6.42 5.49 5.06
CA TYR A 4 7.82 5.29 4.73
C TYR A 4 8.62 4.84 5.95
N GLY A 5 9.57 3.94 5.74
CA GLY A 5 10.63 3.59 6.67
C GLY A 5 11.97 4.20 6.25
N PHE A 6 12.83 4.51 7.21
CA PHE A 6 14.19 5.02 6.98
C PHE A 6 15.07 4.88 8.23
N GLU A 7 16.39 5.08 8.08
CA GLU A 7 17.33 5.00 9.20
C GLU A 7 18.14 6.28 9.37
N LEU A 8 18.23 6.75 10.61
CA LEU A 8 19.04 7.90 11.01
C LEU A 8 20.38 7.41 11.57
N GLY A 9 21.48 8.07 11.19
CA GLY A 9 22.82 7.81 11.71
C GLY A 9 23.12 8.71 12.90
N THR A 10 22.68 8.29 14.08
CA THR A 10 22.93 8.99 15.35
C THR A 10 22.80 8.02 16.53
N ASN A 11 23.01 8.50 17.75
CA ASN A 11 22.78 7.77 18.99
C ASN A 11 22.24 8.69 20.08
N VAL A 12 21.80 8.11 21.19
CA VAL A 12 21.24 8.86 22.33
C VAL A 12 22.19 9.92 22.89
N ASP A 13 23.50 9.63 22.98
CA ASP A 13 24.48 10.56 23.56
C ASP A 13 24.74 11.77 22.66
N GLU A 14 24.78 11.57 21.35
CA GLU A 14 24.87 12.67 20.38
C GLU A 14 23.69 13.63 20.51
N ILE A 15 22.48 13.12 20.68
CA ILE A 15 21.30 13.96 20.83
C ILE A 15 21.34 14.71 22.17
N ARG A 16 21.69 14.03 23.28
CA ARG A 16 21.80 14.67 24.60
C ARG A 16 22.76 15.84 24.60
N ASN A 17 23.88 15.72 23.90
CA ASN A 17 24.93 16.72 23.90
C ASN A 17 24.69 17.89 22.92
N ASN A 18 23.83 17.71 21.90
CA ASN A 18 23.71 18.66 20.79
C ASN A 18 22.29 19.17 20.51
N THR A 19 21.30 18.74 21.29
CA THR A 19 19.92 19.21 21.11
C THR A 19 19.74 20.65 21.58
N LYS A 20 18.82 21.39 20.94
CA LYS A 20 18.47 22.77 21.30
C LYS A 20 17.30 22.89 22.27
N ILE A 21 16.74 21.77 22.70
CA ILE A 21 15.58 21.74 23.60
C ILE A 21 15.90 21.00 24.89
N GLU A 22 15.14 21.30 25.94
CA GLU A 22 15.23 20.55 27.18
C GLU A 22 14.45 19.23 27.07
N LEU A 23 15.17 18.13 26.79
CA LEU A 23 14.58 16.80 26.55
C LEU A 23 13.63 16.34 27.66
N ARG A 24 13.91 16.74 28.91
CA ARG A 24 13.09 16.39 30.07
C ARG A 24 11.64 16.85 29.97
N HIS A 25 11.39 17.98 29.32
CA HIS A 25 10.02 18.48 29.09
C HIS A 25 9.20 17.55 28.18
N TYR A 26 9.86 16.79 27.32
CA TYR A 26 9.20 15.98 26.31
C TYR A 26 9.25 14.48 26.60
N GLY A 27 10.28 13.98 27.30
CA GLY A 27 10.45 12.54 27.51
C GLY A 27 11.03 12.16 28.87
N TYR A 28 11.08 13.09 29.83
CA TYR A 28 11.82 12.90 31.08
C TYR A 28 13.27 12.45 30.81
N ASP A 29 13.63 11.22 31.20
CA ASP A 29 14.98 10.69 30.98
C ASP A 29 15.12 9.89 29.66
N ASN A 30 14.02 9.64 28.95
CA ASN A 30 13.99 8.93 27.68
C ASN A 30 14.12 9.89 26.48
N VAL A 31 15.29 9.86 25.84
CA VAL A 31 15.64 10.74 24.72
C VAL A 31 14.81 10.45 23.47
N LEU A 32 14.55 9.18 23.17
CA LEU A 32 13.72 8.78 22.02
C LEU A 32 12.27 9.22 22.23
N ALA A 33 11.76 9.11 23.46
CA ALA A 33 10.46 9.67 23.82
C ALA A 33 10.41 11.19 23.67
N ALA A 34 11.47 11.88 24.06
CA ALA A 34 11.56 13.33 23.88
C ALA A 34 11.53 13.73 22.40
N VAL A 35 12.28 13.04 21.54
CA VAL A 35 12.26 13.25 20.08
C VAL A 35 10.85 13.03 19.52
N ASN A 36 10.24 11.88 19.81
CA ASN A 36 8.91 11.55 19.30
C ASN A 36 7.84 12.53 19.77
N ASN A 37 7.83 12.87 21.07
CA ASN A 37 6.83 13.79 21.62
C ASN A 37 7.01 15.23 21.10
N TYR A 38 8.25 15.69 20.91
CA TYR A 38 8.51 16.98 20.28
C TYR A 38 8.01 17.00 18.83
N MET A 39 8.38 15.99 18.03
CA MET A 39 7.98 15.89 16.63
C MET A 39 6.45 15.83 16.52
N TYR A 40 5.81 15.03 17.36
CA TYR A 40 4.36 14.93 17.45
C TYR A 40 3.65 16.27 17.72
N GLN A 41 4.22 17.12 18.57
CA GLN A 41 3.63 18.42 18.91
C GLN A 41 3.85 19.50 17.83
N ASN A 42 4.92 19.39 17.05
CA ASN A 42 5.37 20.46 16.17
C ASN A 42 5.23 20.16 14.66
N ILE A 43 5.00 18.89 14.28
CA ILE A 43 4.70 18.51 12.90
C ILE A 43 3.25 18.89 12.54
N LYS A 44 3.03 19.27 11.27
CA LYS A 44 1.71 19.62 10.73
C LYS A 44 0.77 18.40 10.72
N ASN A 45 -0.53 18.62 10.91
CA ASN A 45 -1.58 17.59 11.05
C ASN A 45 -1.74 16.58 9.89
N ASP A 46 -1.03 16.75 8.78
CA ASP A 46 -1.07 15.87 7.61
C ASP A 46 0.20 15.02 7.47
N MET A 47 1.03 14.97 8.52
CA MET A 47 2.25 14.19 8.59
C MET A 47 2.40 13.56 9.97
N ASN A 48 3.03 12.39 10.03
CA ASN A 48 3.44 11.75 11.27
C ASN A 48 4.90 11.35 11.18
N PHE A 49 5.58 11.31 12.32
CA PHE A 49 6.94 10.82 12.44
C PHE A 49 7.09 10.04 13.74
N LEU A 50 7.88 8.97 13.70
CA LEU A 50 8.14 8.13 14.86
C LEU A 50 9.49 7.42 14.73
N VAL A 51 10.34 7.56 15.74
CA VAL A 51 11.46 6.64 15.97
C VAL A 51 10.95 5.48 16.81
N TYR A 52 11.16 4.25 16.33
CA TYR A 52 10.63 3.04 16.98
C TYR A 52 11.70 2.08 17.46
N ARG A 53 12.95 2.23 17.03
CA ARG A 53 14.05 1.37 17.44
C ARG A 53 15.38 2.11 17.43
N GLU A 54 16.25 1.77 18.38
CA GLU A 54 17.66 2.12 18.40
C GLU A 54 18.47 0.81 18.34
N GLU A 55 19.42 0.75 17.42
CA GLU A 55 20.41 -0.33 17.27
C GLU A 55 21.79 0.31 17.04
N GLU A 56 22.70 0.17 18.01
CA GLU A 56 24.02 0.80 17.98
C GLU A 56 23.96 2.32 17.72
N GLN A 57 24.54 2.81 16.63
CA GLN A 57 24.49 4.20 16.16
C GLN A 57 23.46 4.38 15.05
N ARG A 58 22.31 3.71 15.14
CA ARG A 58 21.22 3.76 14.15
C ARG A 58 19.89 3.85 14.84
N PHE A 59 19.08 4.81 14.40
CA PHE A 59 17.68 4.87 14.80
C PHE A 59 16.81 4.50 13.60
N SER A 60 15.98 3.47 13.78
CA SER A 60 14.95 3.13 12.80
C SER A 60 13.73 4.02 13.03
N ALA A 61 13.32 4.70 11.97
CA ALA A 61 12.23 5.65 12.02
C ALA A 61 11.23 5.38 10.88
N VAL A 62 9.99 5.81 11.12
CA VAL A 62 8.93 5.84 10.12
C VAL A 62 8.33 7.22 10.05
N PHE A 63 7.80 7.57 8.88
CA PHE A 63 6.94 8.73 8.74
C PHE A 63 5.80 8.45 7.77
N SER A 64 4.71 9.19 7.92
CA SER A 64 3.60 9.15 6.98
C SER A 64 3.18 10.55 6.57
N HIS A 65 2.56 10.69 5.40
CA HIS A 65 1.97 11.95 4.98
C HIS A 65 0.69 11.76 4.17
N ASN A 66 -0.17 12.78 4.18
CA ASN A 66 -1.34 12.84 3.33
C ASN A 66 -0.95 13.29 1.93
N GLU A 67 -0.80 12.34 1.00
CA GLU A 67 -0.35 12.60 -0.37
C GLU A 67 -1.26 13.54 -1.18
N LYS A 68 -2.52 13.71 -0.78
CA LYS A 68 -3.43 14.69 -1.39
C LYS A 68 -3.10 16.13 -1.01
N LYS A 69 -2.40 16.34 0.10
CA LYS A 69 -2.19 17.66 0.71
C LYS A 69 -0.73 18.08 0.77
N VAL A 70 0.17 17.11 0.94
CA VAL A 70 1.61 17.34 1.09
C VAL A 70 2.35 16.36 0.19
N SER A 71 3.23 16.87 -0.68
CA SER A 71 4.10 16.04 -1.49
C SER A 71 5.14 15.31 -0.63
N PHE A 72 5.63 14.17 -1.10
CA PHE A 72 6.69 13.42 -0.42
C PHE A 72 7.90 14.31 -0.10
N GLN A 73 8.38 15.08 -1.09
CA GLN A 73 9.57 15.92 -0.91
C GLN A 73 9.36 16.98 0.18
N ASN A 74 8.19 17.61 0.23
CA ASN A 74 7.89 18.62 1.25
C ASN A 74 7.80 17.98 2.64
N ALA A 75 7.16 16.80 2.74
CA ALA A 75 7.05 16.08 4.00
C ALA A 75 8.42 15.65 4.52
N TYR A 76 9.21 15.02 3.66
CA TYR A 76 10.54 14.52 4.00
C TYR A 76 11.51 15.65 4.35
N ASN A 77 11.51 16.75 3.61
CA ASN A 77 12.33 17.92 3.91
C ASN A 77 11.96 18.54 5.26
N THR A 78 10.66 18.72 5.53
CA THR A 78 10.18 19.28 6.80
C THR A 78 10.66 18.42 7.99
N ILE A 79 10.53 17.09 7.89
CA ILE A 79 10.98 16.17 8.93
C ILE A 79 12.50 16.24 9.10
N CYS A 80 13.27 16.20 8.00
CA CYS A 80 14.73 16.29 8.05
C CYS A 80 15.23 17.61 8.62
N GLU A 81 14.60 18.74 8.27
CA GLU A 81 14.92 20.06 8.79
C GLU A 81 14.71 20.10 10.31
N MET A 82 13.58 19.61 10.81
CA MET A 82 13.33 19.53 12.26
C MET A 82 14.35 18.62 12.98
N LEU A 83 14.63 17.43 12.41
CA LEU A 83 15.63 16.50 12.97
C LEU A 83 17.02 17.13 13.05
N LYS A 84 17.43 17.85 12.00
CA LYS A 84 18.71 18.54 11.93
C LYS A 84 18.77 19.73 12.87
N ASP A 85 17.76 20.59 12.86
CA ASP A 85 17.83 21.88 13.52
C ASP A 85 17.59 21.77 15.03
N ILE A 86 16.79 20.81 15.48
CA ILE A 86 16.43 20.64 16.89
C ILE A 86 17.28 19.58 17.58
N PHE A 87 17.58 18.47 16.88
CA PHE A 87 18.27 17.31 17.46
C PHE A 87 19.68 17.08 16.92
N SER A 88 20.16 17.94 16.01
CA SER A 88 21.47 17.82 15.36
C SER A 88 21.66 16.50 14.58
N ILE A 89 20.57 15.83 14.20
CA ILE A 89 20.60 14.58 13.42
C ILE A 89 20.76 14.92 11.95
N LYS A 90 21.99 14.80 11.43
CA LYS A 90 22.34 15.22 10.06
C LYS A 90 22.50 14.06 9.07
N LYS A 91 22.76 12.85 9.58
CA LYS A 91 23.10 11.70 8.75
C LYS A 91 21.89 10.81 8.55
N ILE A 92 21.52 10.57 7.30
CA ILE A 92 20.55 9.54 6.90
C ILE A 92 21.37 8.32 6.46
N LYS A 93 21.19 7.19 7.14
CA LYS A 93 21.90 5.94 6.84
C LYS A 93 21.20 5.12 5.76
N VAL A 94 19.88 5.11 5.79
CA VAL A 94 19.03 4.47 4.78
C VAL A 94 18.02 5.51 4.31
N THR A 95 17.99 5.77 3.01
CA THR A 95 17.02 6.69 2.40
C THR A 95 15.60 6.16 2.57
N PRO A 96 14.57 7.03 2.59
CA PRO A 96 13.20 6.58 2.72
C PRO A 96 12.78 5.57 1.66
N PHE A 97 12.11 4.52 2.11
CA PHE A 97 11.47 3.51 1.26
C PHE A 97 10.03 3.34 1.70
N GLU A 98 9.12 3.10 0.74
CA GLU A 98 7.72 2.85 1.05
C GLU A 98 7.56 1.57 1.87
N ILE A 99 6.66 1.63 2.84
CA ILE A 99 6.26 0.48 3.65
C ILE A 99 4.74 0.33 3.63
N THR A 100 4.27 -0.87 3.91
CA THR A 100 2.84 -1.15 4.00
C THR A 100 2.22 -0.46 5.21
N MET A 101 0.90 -0.35 5.24
CA MET A 101 0.18 0.18 6.38
C MET A 101 0.35 -0.75 7.60
N GLN A 102 0.44 -2.06 7.36
CA GLN A 102 0.66 -3.05 8.41
C GLN A 102 2.06 -2.90 9.02
N GLN A 103 3.09 -2.76 8.19
CA GLN A 103 4.46 -2.50 8.64
C GLN A 103 4.56 -1.22 9.46
N PHE A 104 3.88 -0.15 9.03
CA PHE A 104 3.83 1.10 9.79
C PHE A 104 3.14 0.91 11.15
N HIS A 105 2.02 0.18 11.20
CA HIS A 105 1.34 -0.16 12.45
C HIS A 105 2.24 -0.97 13.41
N ASP A 106 3.00 -1.93 12.89
CA ASP A 106 3.92 -2.73 13.70
C ASP A 106 5.05 -1.88 14.30
N CYS A 107 5.57 -0.89 13.56
CA CYS A 107 6.51 0.10 14.09
C CYS A 107 5.89 0.95 15.22
N VAL A 108 4.63 1.38 15.07
CA VAL A 108 3.89 2.12 16.11
C VAL A 108 3.73 1.25 17.37
N LEU A 109 3.37 -0.03 17.21
CA LEU A 109 3.27 -0.96 18.34
C LEU A 109 4.62 -1.23 19.00
N GLU A 110 5.70 -1.33 18.23
CA GLU A 110 7.04 -1.51 18.77
C GLU A 110 7.48 -0.32 19.62
N ALA A 111 7.34 0.90 19.10
CA ALA A 111 7.66 2.11 19.85
C ALA A 111 6.85 2.20 21.15
N ARG A 112 5.59 1.75 21.13
CA ARG A 112 4.73 1.71 22.32
C ARG A 112 5.24 0.70 23.35
N ARG A 113 5.63 -0.51 22.92
CA ARG A 113 6.23 -1.54 23.80
C ARG A 113 7.52 -1.07 24.46
N ARG A 114 8.28 -0.19 23.78
CA ARG A 114 9.52 0.41 24.29
C ARG A 114 9.32 1.70 25.08
N GLU A 115 8.07 2.14 25.26
CA GLU A 115 7.71 3.38 25.96
C GLU A 115 8.35 4.63 25.31
N TYR A 116 8.49 4.62 23.99
CA TYR A 116 9.07 5.73 23.22
C TYR A 116 8.08 6.85 22.91
N PHE A 117 6.83 6.78 23.40
CA PHE A 117 5.83 7.86 23.31
C PHE A 117 4.54 7.47 24.05
N ASN A 118 3.75 8.47 24.45
CA ASN A 118 2.52 8.28 25.23
C ASN A 118 1.22 8.59 24.45
N PHE A 119 1.30 8.95 23.16
CA PHE A 119 0.17 9.50 22.40
C PHE A 119 -0.22 8.69 21.14
N SER A 120 -0.28 7.35 21.24
CA SER A 120 -0.61 6.47 20.11
C SER A 120 -1.92 6.78 19.39
N ASN A 121 -2.92 7.30 20.10
CA ASN A 121 -4.28 7.42 19.56
C ASN A 121 -4.38 8.36 18.36
N ARG A 122 -3.59 9.44 18.33
CA ARG A 122 -3.61 10.39 17.21
C ARG A 122 -2.89 9.83 15.98
N ILE A 123 -1.71 9.23 16.14
CA ILE A 123 -1.01 8.57 15.02
C ILE A 123 -1.89 7.47 14.41
N ILE A 124 -2.52 6.65 15.26
CA ILE A 124 -3.47 5.60 14.81
C ILE A 124 -4.65 6.20 14.05
N LYS A 125 -5.24 7.29 14.56
CA LYS A 125 -6.38 7.96 13.94
C LYS A 125 -6.02 8.64 12.62
N GLU A 126 -4.96 9.45 12.60
CA GLU A 126 -4.54 10.23 11.43
C GLU A 126 -3.91 9.37 10.34
N SER A 127 -3.30 8.23 10.71
CA SER A 127 -2.74 7.27 9.76
C SER A 127 -3.74 6.18 9.35
N ASN A 128 -5.02 6.29 9.74
CA ASN A 128 -6.09 5.33 9.45
C ASN A 128 -5.77 3.88 9.87
N LEU A 129 -4.96 3.68 10.92
CA LEU A 129 -4.51 2.36 11.37
C LEU A 129 -5.51 1.64 12.29
N TRP A 130 -6.61 2.30 12.62
CA TRP A 130 -7.61 1.78 13.55
C TRP A 130 -8.17 0.44 13.10
N MET A 131 -8.28 0.23 11.80
CA MET A 131 -8.73 -1.00 11.15
C MET A 131 -8.04 -2.27 11.70
N TYR A 132 -6.73 -2.25 11.96
CA TYR A 132 -6.05 -3.43 12.52
C TYR A 132 -6.48 -3.77 13.95
N ASN A 133 -6.83 -2.76 14.75
CA ASN A 133 -7.40 -2.99 16.06
C ASN A 133 -8.80 -3.63 15.96
N TYR A 134 -9.51 -3.47 14.85
CA TYR A 134 -10.84 -4.07 14.67
C TYR A 134 -10.77 -5.48 14.08
N PHE A 135 -9.96 -5.70 13.03
CA PHE A 135 -9.78 -7.03 12.42
C PHE A 135 -9.24 -8.04 13.45
N THR A 136 -8.24 -7.67 14.23
CA THR A 136 -7.68 -8.57 15.26
C THR A 136 -8.67 -8.96 16.35
N ASN A 137 -9.66 -8.10 16.66
CA ASN A 137 -10.56 -8.29 17.78
C ASN A 137 -11.96 -8.79 17.39
N ASN A 138 -12.36 -8.76 16.12
CA ASN A 138 -13.72 -9.11 15.67
C ASN A 138 -13.73 -10.03 14.43
N PRO A 139 -13.59 -11.35 14.62
CA PRO A 139 -13.64 -12.33 13.54
C PRO A 139 -14.90 -12.24 12.66
N SER A 140 -16.04 -11.87 13.25
CA SER A 140 -17.32 -11.72 12.55
C SER A 140 -17.42 -10.53 11.57
N MET A 141 -16.36 -9.72 11.45
CA MET A 141 -16.28 -8.59 10.51
C MET A 141 -15.40 -8.88 9.29
N HIS A 142 -14.85 -10.09 9.15
CA HIS A 142 -14.07 -10.48 7.98
C HIS A 142 -15.00 -10.85 6.81
N PHE A 143 -15.41 -9.83 6.08
CA PHE A 143 -16.15 -9.98 4.83
C PHE A 143 -15.22 -10.20 3.62
N TYR A 144 -13.91 -10.20 3.82
CA TYR A 144 -12.89 -10.41 2.80
C TYR A 144 -11.53 -10.66 3.49
N GLU A 145 -10.57 -11.19 2.74
CA GLU A 145 -9.16 -11.23 3.09
C GLU A 145 -8.42 -10.05 2.43
N SER A 146 -7.43 -9.49 3.13
CA SER A 146 -6.66 -8.33 2.71
C SER A 146 -5.18 -8.64 2.82
N GLU A 147 -4.44 -8.49 1.73
CA GLU A 147 -2.99 -8.64 1.70
C GLU A 147 -2.31 -7.38 1.16
N GLU A 148 -1.30 -6.90 1.90
CA GLU A 148 -0.55 -5.70 1.57
C GLU A 148 0.86 -6.03 1.09
N HIS A 149 1.24 -5.49 -0.06
CA HIS A 149 2.55 -5.68 -0.64
C HIS A 149 3.17 -4.37 -1.12
N ILE A 150 4.50 -4.28 -1.01
CA ILE A 150 5.31 -3.31 -1.73
C ILE A 150 6.00 -4.07 -2.86
N ILE A 151 5.59 -3.84 -4.11
CA ILE A 151 6.18 -4.55 -5.26
C ILE A 151 7.69 -4.28 -5.34
N SER A 152 8.46 -5.24 -5.82
CA SER A 152 9.91 -5.09 -5.97
C SER A 152 10.30 -4.01 -7.00
N GLU A 153 11.38 -3.26 -6.74
CA GLU A 153 12.01 -2.38 -7.76
C GLU A 153 12.74 -3.18 -8.84
N LYS A 154 13.16 -4.41 -8.50
CA LYS A 154 13.86 -5.27 -9.45
C LYS A 154 12.84 -5.83 -10.43
N GLU A 155 12.96 -5.42 -11.69
CA GLU A 155 12.13 -5.90 -12.78
C GLU A 155 12.25 -7.43 -12.94
N TYR A 156 11.09 -8.09 -13.04
CA TYR A 156 11.04 -9.46 -13.50
C TYR A 156 11.23 -9.52 -15.01
N GLU A 157 11.92 -10.57 -15.48
CA GLU A 157 12.03 -10.83 -16.91
C GLU A 157 10.67 -11.25 -17.47
N ILE A 158 10.29 -10.66 -18.61
CA ILE A 158 9.08 -11.04 -19.33
C ILE A 158 9.28 -12.47 -19.82
N GLN A 159 8.50 -13.40 -19.29
CA GLN A 159 8.57 -14.79 -19.70
C GLN A 159 7.81 -14.99 -21.01
N THR A 160 8.37 -15.80 -21.90
CA THR A 160 7.76 -16.14 -23.19
C THR A 160 6.43 -16.88 -23.06
N ILE A 161 6.15 -17.47 -21.89
CA ILE A 161 4.90 -18.19 -21.61
C ILE A 161 3.69 -17.26 -21.48
N TYR A 162 3.88 -15.95 -21.30
CA TYR A 162 2.78 -15.00 -21.17
C TYR A 162 2.02 -14.83 -22.47
N ASP A 163 0.71 -14.56 -22.38
CA ASP A 163 -0.10 -14.31 -23.58
C ASP A 163 0.40 -13.09 -24.36
N SER A 164 0.33 -13.20 -25.69
CA SER A 164 0.74 -12.13 -26.61
C SER A 164 0.07 -10.77 -26.29
N LYS A 165 -1.20 -10.74 -25.87
CA LYS A 165 -1.85 -9.48 -25.50
C LYS A 165 -1.23 -8.86 -24.26
N PHE A 166 -0.84 -9.68 -23.28
CA PHE A 166 -0.17 -9.18 -22.09
C PHE A 166 1.20 -8.62 -22.42
N GLN A 167 2.01 -9.36 -23.19
CA GLN A 167 3.31 -8.87 -23.65
C GLN A 167 3.20 -7.55 -24.43
N ASN A 168 2.25 -7.47 -25.36
CA ASN A 168 2.01 -6.25 -26.14
C ASN A 168 1.59 -5.07 -25.26
N GLU A 169 0.76 -5.29 -24.24
CA GLU A 169 0.37 -4.21 -23.32
C GLU A 169 1.53 -3.74 -22.46
N LEU A 170 2.38 -4.66 -21.97
CA LEU A 170 3.61 -4.27 -21.26
C LEU A 170 4.51 -3.39 -22.13
N SER A 171 4.72 -3.78 -23.41
CA SER A 171 5.47 -2.95 -24.36
C SER A 171 4.78 -1.61 -24.65
N ASN A 172 3.44 -1.61 -24.76
CA ASN A 172 2.65 -0.40 -25.00
C ASN A 172 2.77 0.61 -23.84
N ILE A 173 2.80 0.12 -22.60
CA ILE A 173 3.01 0.95 -21.41
C ILE A 173 4.39 1.62 -21.46
N GLU A 174 5.44 0.87 -21.79
CA GLU A 174 6.81 1.38 -21.87
C GLU A 174 6.98 2.40 -23.00
N LEU A 175 6.42 2.12 -24.18
CA LEU A 175 6.50 3.02 -25.34
C LEU A 175 5.76 4.35 -25.13
N HIS A 176 4.73 4.35 -24.29
CA HIS A 176 3.88 5.50 -24.04
C HIS A 176 3.93 5.91 -22.57
N ALA A 177 5.15 6.14 -22.07
CA ALA A 177 5.36 6.68 -20.72
C ALA A 177 4.63 8.01 -20.53
N ASN A 178 4.08 8.22 -19.34
CA ASN A 178 3.46 9.47 -18.97
C ASN A 178 4.55 10.53 -18.71
N THR A 179 4.52 11.59 -19.49
CA THR A 179 5.43 12.74 -19.39
C THR A 179 4.73 13.99 -18.82
N SER A 180 3.44 13.88 -18.49
CA SER A 180 2.64 14.96 -17.94
C SER A 180 2.56 14.92 -16.42
N GLU A 181 2.09 16.01 -15.81
CA GLU A 181 1.79 16.06 -14.36
C GLU A 181 0.48 15.35 -13.99
N TYR A 182 -0.28 14.86 -14.98
CA TYR A 182 -1.53 14.16 -14.72
C TYR A 182 -1.26 12.77 -14.13
N ASN A 183 -1.82 12.52 -12.94
CA ASN A 183 -1.61 11.29 -12.18
C ASN A 183 -2.86 10.39 -12.11
N GLY A 184 -3.87 10.66 -12.94
CA GLY A 184 -5.07 9.83 -12.97
C GLY A 184 -4.93 8.60 -13.86
N ASN A 185 -5.69 7.55 -13.55
CA ASN A 185 -5.65 6.32 -14.33
C ASN A 185 -6.53 6.44 -15.58
N MET A 186 -5.94 6.30 -16.77
CA MET A 186 -6.68 6.27 -18.03
C MET A 186 -7.37 4.92 -18.25
N VAL A 187 -6.72 3.85 -17.79
CA VAL A 187 -7.15 2.47 -17.98
C VAL A 187 -7.05 1.71 -16.66
N HIS A 188 -7.85 0.67 -16.57
CA HIS A 188 -7.85 -0.31 -15.48
C HIS A 188 -7.69 -1.69 -16.11
N TYR A 189 -7.31 -2.70 -15.33
CA TYR A 189 -6.96 -4.00 -15.90
C TYR A 189 -7.88 -5.10 -15.40
N VAL A 190 -8.07 -6.10 -16.25
CA VAL A 190 -8.72 -7.36 -15.87
C VAL A 190 -7.77 -8.48 -16.27
N ILE A 191 -7.44 -9.36 -15.35
CA ILE A 191 -6.54 -10.49 -15.59
C ILE A 191 -7.32 -11.79 -15.38
N ALA A 192 -7.50 -12.53 -16.47
CA ALA A 192 -8.07 -13.87 -16.42
C ALA A 192 -6.94 -14.89 -16.23
N GLU A 193 -7.03 -15.72 -15.19
CA GLU A 193 -5.93 -16.59 -14.72
C GLU A 193 -6.43 -18.01 -14.39
N ARG A 194 -5.51 -18.97 -14.19
CA ARG A 194 -5.82 -20.33 -13.68
C ARG A 194 -5.31 -20.60 -12.26
N SER A 195 -4.43 -19.75 -11.73
CA SER A 195 -4.08 -19.74 -10.31
C SER A 195 -3.80 -18.33 -9.80
N MET A 196 -4.16 -18.07 -8.53
CA MET A 196 -3.90 -16.81 -7.82
C MET A 196 -2.40 -16.44 -7.83
N LYS A 197 -1.51 -17.44 -7.77
CA LYS A 197 -0.07 -17.22 -7.88
C LYS A 197 0.31 -16.60 -9.24
N ALA A 198 -0.24 -17.11 -10.34
CA ALA A 198 0.00 -16.56 -11.66
C ALA A 198 -0.60 -15.15 -11.78
N ALA A 199 -1.77 -14.92 -11.19
CA ALA A 199 -2.38 -13.59 -11.09
C ALA A 199 -1.43 -12.58 -10.44
N ASN A 200 -0.90 -12.92 -9.26
CA ASN A 200 -0.02 -12.05 -8.50
C ASN A 200 1.29 -11.74 -9.24
N GLU A 201 1.91 -12.74 -9.89
CA GLU A 201 3.10 -12.54 -10.71
C GLU A 201 2.84 -11.61 -11.91
N MET A 202 1.70 -11.78 -12.60
CA MET A 202 1.29 -10.90 -13.68
C MET A 202 0.98 -9.47 -13.21
N VAL A 203 0.29 -9.34 -12.07
CA VAL A 203 0.00 -8.04 -11.47
C VAL A 203 1.30 -7.32 -11.12
N GLU A 204 2.22 -7.99 -10.42
CA GLU A 204 3.48 -7.37 -10.01
C GLU A 204 4.30 -6.90 -11.22
N LEU A 205 4.43 -7.73 -12.25
CA LEU A 205 5.12 -7.34 -13.49
C LEU A 205 4.43 -6.15 -14.18
N LEU A 206 3.10 -6.15 -14.26
CA LEU A 206 2.33 -5.04 -14.82
C LEU A 206 2.57 -3.75 -14.04
N MET A 207 2.52 -3.82 -12.71
CA MET A 207 2.76 -2.68 -11.84
C MET A 207 4.19 -2.13 -11.98
N GLN A 208 5.20 -2.99 -12.13
CA GLN A 208 6.58 -2.56 -12.39
C GLN A 208 6.68 -1.72 -13.67
N LYS A 209 6.02 -2.15 -14.76
CA LYS A 209 6.00 -1.40 -16.01
C LYS A 209 5.22 -0.09 -15.88
N LEU A 210 4.07 -0.10 -15.20
CA LEU A 210 3.28 1.10 -14.95
C LEU A 210 4.03 2.14 -14.11
N LEU A 211 4.76 1.70 -13.09
CA LEU A 211 5.55 2.56 -12.22
C LEU A 211 6.68 3.23 -13.00
N LYS A 212 7.45 2.45 -13.78
CA LYS A 212 8.52 2.97 -14.64
C LYS A 212 8.01 3.95 -15.70
N ALA A 213 6.80 3.73 -16.20
CA ALA A 213 6.13 4.60 -17.15
C ALA A 213 5.45 5.83 -16.50
N ASN A 214 5.64 6.08 -15.19
CA ASN A 214 4.97 7.15 -14.42
C ASN A 214 3.45 7.15 -14.56
N ARG A 215 2.84 5.97 -14.72
CA ARG A 215 1.38 5.81 -14.81
C ARG A 215 0.73 5.50 -13.46
N ILE A 216 1.53 4.99 -12.51
CA ILE A 216 1.22 4.93 -11.08
C ILE A 216 2.37 5.60 -10.33
N ASN A 217 2.13 6.05 -9.10
CA ASN A 217 3.11 6.83 -8.34
C ASN A 217 3.60 6.13 -7.07
N SER A 218 3.06 4.95 -6.75
CA SER A 218 3.35 4.17 -5.55
C SER A 218 3.53 2.70 -5.89
N ARG A 219 4.39 2.04 -5.10
CA ARG A 219 4.67 0.60 -5.18
C ARG A 219 3.66 -0.25 -4.40
N ARG A 220 2.70 0.38 -3.73
CA ARG A 220 1.72 -0.29 -2.87
C ARG A 220 0.71 -1.06 -3.71
N MET A 221 0.56 -2.33 -3.36
CA MET A 221 -0.42 -3.25 -3.88
C MET A 221 -1.26 -3.75 -2.73
N GLU A 222 -2.57 -3.62 -2.86
CA GLU A 222 -3.55 -4.23 -1.96
C GLU A 222 -4.28 -5.33 -2.72
N ILE A 223 -4.37 -6.52 -2.15
CA ILE A 223 -5.13 -7.63 -2.70
C ILE A 223 -6.32 -7.90 -1.79
N ILE A 224 -7.53 -7.86 -2.36
CA ILE A 224 -8.78 -8.16 -1.69
C ILE A 224 -9.35 -9.44 -2.29
N SER A 225 -9.41 -10.50 -1.49
CA SER A 225 -9.85 -11.85 -1.88
C SER A 225 -10.91 -12.41 -0.92
N GLU A 226 -11.43 -13.61 -1.21
CA GLU A 226 -12.41 -14.32 -0.37
C GLU A 226 -13.62 -13.44 0.02
N ILE A 227 -14.06 -12.60 -0.92
CA ILE A 227 -15.11 -11.60 -0.70
C ILE A 227 -16.42 -12.32 -0.39
N ASP A 228 -17.01 -11.99 0.76
CA ASP A 228 -18.31 -12.47 1.16
C ASP A 228 -19.41 -11.66 0.46
N PRO A 229 -20.47 -12.29 -0.09
CA PRO A 229 -21.55 -11.57 -0.75
C PRO A 229 -22.27 -10.58 0.19
N ALA A 230 -22.22 -10.77 1.51
CA ALA A 230 -22.79 -9.87 2.51
C ALA A 230 -21.90 -8.66 2.86
N ILE A 231 -20.80 -8.43 2.13
CA ILE A 231 -19.87 -7.31 2.39
C ILE A 231 -20.58 -5.95 2.51
N TYR A 232 -21.66 -5.74 1.78
CA TYR A 232 -22.41 -4.48 1.77
C TYR A 232 -23.26 -4.24 3.03
N GLU A 233 -23.48 -5.24 3.88
CA GLU A 233 -24.46 -5.16 4.99
C GLU A 233 -23.99 -4.32 6.17
N LYS A 234 -22.66 -4.20 6.37
CA LYS A 234 -22.06 -3.51 7.51
C LYS A 234 -20.84 -2.72 7.06
N ASP A 235 -20.43 -1.77 7.89
CA ASP A 235 -19.12 -1.15 7.73
C ASP A 235 -18.04 -2.23 7.89
N ASN A 236 -17.25 -2.38 6.85
CA ASN A 236 -16.22 -3.40 6.68
C ASN A 236 -14.85 -2.77 6.40
N TYR A 237 -14.75 -1.44 6.42
CA TYR A 237 -13.52 -0.67 6.19
C TYR A 237 -12.86 -0.81 4.81
N LEU A 238 -13.45 -1.53 3.85
CA LEU A 238 -12.88 -1.69 2.50
C LEU A 238 -12.62 -0.34 1.82
N GLU A 239 -13.56 0.60 1.95
CA GLU A 239 -13.42 1.94 1.39
C GLU A 239 -12.19 2.67 1.94
N MET A 240 -11.85 2.45 3.20
CA MET A 240 -10.67 3.04 3.83
C MET A 240 -9.37 2.39 3.38
N ILE A 241 -9.38 1.08 3.14
CA ILE A 241 -8.24 0.38 2.52
C ILE A 241 -7.96 1.00 1.16
N VAL A 242 -9.01 1.14 0.33
CA VAL A 242 -8.90 1.76 -1.00
C VAL A 242 -8.40 3.20 -0.90
N GLU A 243 -8.92 3.99 0.04
CA GLU A 243 -8.46 5.37 0.26
C GLU A 243 -7.00 5.44 0.71
N ASN A 244 -6.54 4.49 1.52
CA ASN A 244 -5.14 4.46 1.94
C ASN A 244 -4.19 4.10 0.80
N ASN A 245 -4.67 3.46 -0.27
CA ASN A 245 -3.85 2.99 -1.38
C ASN A 245 -3.84 3.94 -2.60
N TYR A 246 -4.00 5.25 -2.36
CA TYR A 246 -3.88 6.25 -3.43
C TYR A 246 -2.55 6.20 -4.15
N GLY A 247 -2.61 6.38 -5.47
CA GLY A 247 -1.48 6.31 -6.36
C GLY A 247 -0.85 4.93 -6.54
N GLY A 248 -1.34 3.94 -5.78
CA GLY A 248 -1.00 2.52 -5.89
C GLY A 248 -2.10 1.73 -6.61
N VAL A 249 -2.13 0.43 -6.35
CA VAL A 249 -2.99 -0.53 -7.04
C VAL A 249 -3.81 -1.34 -6.07
N VAL A 250 -5.12 -1.41 -6.32
CA VAL A 250 -6.04 -2.29 -5.61
C VAL A 250 -6.46 -3.43 -6.54
N VAL A 251 -6.19 -4.65 -6.13
CA VAL A 251 -6.57 -5.88 -6.81
C VAL A 251 -7.81 -6.45 -6.13
N PHE A 252 -8.87 -6.66 -6.90
CA PHE A 252 -10.05 -7.40 -6.45
C PHE A 252 -10.06 -8.76 -7.12
N ASP A 253 -9.96 -9.82 -6.32
CA ASP A 253 -10.25 -11.18 -6.77
C ASP A 253 -11.75 -11.40 -6.79
N LEU A 254 -12.28 -11.63 -7.99
CA LEU A 254 -13.71 -11.80 -8.26
C LEU A 254 -14.15 -13.27 -8.22
N SER A 255 -13.28 -14.16 -7.76
CA SER A 255 -13.60 -15.56 -7.51
C SER A 255 -14.69 -15.70 -6.43
N GLU A 256 -15.52 -16.73 -6.55
CA GLU A 256 -16.53 -17.05 -5.52
C GLU A 256 -15.85 -17.55 -4.25
N LYS A 257 -16.32 -17.05 -3.10
CA LYS A 257 -16.00 -17.65 -1.81
C LYS A 257 -16.61 -19.05 -1.74
N LEU A 258 -15.89 -19.98 -1.12
CA LEU A 258 -16.33 -21.37 -1.01
C LEU A 258 -17.76 -21.48 -0.43
N GLY A 259 -18.64 -22.17 -1.15
CA GLY A 259 -20.03 -22.40 -0.74
C GLY A 259 -21.00 -21.25 -1.05
N ARG A 260 -20.58 -20.24 -1.84
CA ARG A 260 -21.44 -19.19 -2.40
C ARG A 260 -21.61 -19.38 -3.90
N ASP A 261 -22.68 -18.81 -4.45
CA ASP A 261 -22.95 -18.78 -5.88
C ASP A 261 -22.78 -17.35 -6.42
N ALA A 262 -22.32 -17.18 -7.67
CA ALA A 262 -22.16 -15.87 -8.29
C ALA A 262 -23.44 -15.01 -8.24
N THR A 263 -24.63 -15.62 -8.21
CA THR A 263 -25.91 -14.90 -8.08
C THR A 263 -26.08 -14.20 -6.72
N ASP A 264 -25.41 -14.65 -5.66
CA ASP A 264 -25.43 -14.02 -4.35
C ASP A 264 -24.72 -12.64 -4.35
N TYR A 265 -23.84 -12.41 -5.34
CA TYR A 265 -22.96 -11.24 -5.38
C TYR A 265 -23.56 -10.01 -6.06
N VAL A 266 -24.85 -10.00 -6.41
CA VAL A 266 -25.47 -8.83 -7.07
C VAL A 266 -25.32 -7.56 -6.24
N MET A 267 -25.61 -7.64 -4.93
CA MET A 267 -25.50 -6.49 -4.02
C MET A 267 -24.05 -6.14 -3.69
N ALA A 268 -23.19 -7.14 -3.49
CA ALA A 268 -21.74 -6.94 -3.34
C ALA A 268 -21.15 -6.22 -4.56
N SER A 269 -21.53 -6.62 -5.77
CA SER A 269 -21.09 -6.01 -7.02
C SER A 269 -21.47 -4.52 -7.10
N GLN A 270 -22.70 -4.17 -6.71
CA GLN A 270 -23.14 -2.77 -6.65
C GLN A 270 -22.38 -1.95 -5.60
N TYR A 271 -22.03 -2.57 -4.47
CA TYR A 271 -21.21 -1.93 -3.45
C TYR A 271 -19.78 -1.66 -3.96
N LEU A 272 -19.13 -2.67 -4.54
CA LEU A 272 -17.81 -2.52 -5.16
C LEU A 272 -17.82 -1.50 -6.32
N GLU A 273 -18.89 -1.47 -7.13
CA GLU A 273 -19.06 -0.50 -8.21
C GLU A 273 -19.00 0.94 -7.68
N LYS A 274 -19.66 1.22 -6.56
CA LYS A 274 -19.65 2.56 -5.93
C LYS A 274 -18.23 2.97 -5.49
N ILE A 275 -17.48 2.03 -4.91
CA ILE A 275 -16.09 2.26 -4.49
C ILE A 275 -15.23 2.56 -5.72
N VAL A 276 -15.26 1.69 -6.74
CA VAL A 276 -14.45 1.90 -7.95
C VAL A 276 -14.81 3.22 -8.64
N LYS A 277 -16.10 3.55 -8.75
CA LYS A 277 -16.56 4.82 -9.32
C LYS A 277 -16.00 6.03 -8.57
N LYS A 278 -15.90 5.96 -7.24
CA LYS A 278 -15.40 7.06 -6.40
C LYS A 278 -13.88 7.21 -6.50
N TYR A 279 -13.13 6.12 -6.59
CA TYR A 279 -11.67 6.13 -6.45
C TYR A 279 -10.87 5.83 -7.71
N ARG A 280 -11.50 5.55 -8.86
CA ARG A 280 -10.82 5.18 -10.14
C ARG A 280 -9.73 6.15 -10.59
N ASN A 281 -9.85 7.44 -10.25
CA ASN A 281 -8.87 8.44 -10.63
C ASN A 281 -7.68 8.50 -9.66
N GLN A 282 -7.80 7.93 -8.47
CA GLN A 282 -6.79 7.96 -7.42
C GLN A 282 -6.12 6.59 -7.25
N CYS A 283 -6.83 5.50 -7.47
CA CYS A 283 -6.29 4.13 -7.42
C CYS A 283 -6.44 3.48 -8.78
N LEU A 284 -5.41 2.77 -9.21
CA LEU A 284 -5.55 1.86 -10.32
C LEU A 284 -6.18 0.57 -9.80
N PHE A 285 -7.20 0.10 -10.51
CA PHE A 285 -7.91 -1.13 -10.15
C PHE A 285 -7.52 -2.24 -11.11
N ILE A 286 -7.24 -3.41 -10.56
CA ILE A 286 -7.06 -4.65 -11.30
C ILE A 286 -8.09 -5.64 -10.79
N PHE A 287 -8.78 -6.30 -11.71
CA PHE A 287 -9.75 -7.34 -11.38
C PHE A 287 -9.20 -8.68 -11.84
N THR A 288 -9.05 -9.62 -10.92
CA THR A 288 -8.62 -10.99 -11.23
C THR A 288 -9.82 -11.92 -11.16
N TYR A 289 -9.83 -12.96 -12.00
CA TYR A 289 -10.80 -14.05 -11.86
C TYR A 289 -10.24 -15.33 -12.48
N ASN A 290 -10.63 -16.47 -11.92
CA ASN A 290 -10.25 -17.77 -12.44
C ASN A 290 -11.02 -18.09 -13.74
N MET A 291 -10.32 -18.49 -14.81
CA MET A 291 -10.91 -18.78 -16.12
C MET A 291 -11.87 -19.97 -16.11
N ASP A 292 -11.60 -20.96 -15.26
CA ASP A 292 -12.42 -22.16 -15.14
C ASP A 292 -13.61 -21.91 -14.19
N HIS A 293 -13.42 -21.02 -13.20
CA HIS A 293 -14.44 -20.59 -12.23
C HIS A 293 -14.46 -19.05 -12.09
N PRO A 294 -15.12 -18.34 -13.02
CA PRO A 294 -15.04 -16.87 -13.12
C PRO A 294 -15.79 -16.11 -12.01
N GLY A 295 -16.45 -16.83 -11.11
CA GLY A 295 -17.18 -16.29 -9.98
C GLY A 295 -18.14 -15.17 -10.37
N PHE A 296 -18.11 -14.08 -9.61
CA PHE A 296 -19.02 -12.94 -9.84
C PHE A 296 -18.48 -11.92 -10.86
N ALA A 297 -17.38 -12.22 -11.55
CA ALA A 297 -16.82 -11.36 -12.59
C ALA A 297 -17.81 -11.09 -13.73
N TYR A 298 -18.64 -12.08 -14.11
CA TYR A 298 -19.66 -11.91 -15.15
C TYR A 298 -20.74 -10.90 -14.80
N TYR A 299 -21.03 -10.70 -13.51
CA TYR A 299 -22.00 -9.71 -13.05
C TYR A 299 -21.36 -8.34 -12.91
N PHE A 300 -20.15 -8.31 -12.37
CA PHE A 300 -19.45 -7.08 -12.02
C PHE A 300 -18.82 -6.37 -13.23
N LEU A 301 -18.04 -7.07 -14.05
CA LEU A 301 -17.25 -6.46 -15.14
C LEU A 301 -18.10 -5.73 -16.20
N PRO A 302 -19.28 -6.23 -16.63
CA PRO A 302 -20.12 -5.50 -17.57
C PRO A 302 -20.62 -4.15 -17.04
N GLN A 303 -20.89 -4.04 -15.73
CA GLN A 303 -21.27 -2.76 -15.13
C GLN A 303 -20.11 -1.78 -15.12
N MET A 304 -18.89 -2.29 -14.91
CA MET A 304 -17.71 -1.44 -14.82
C MET A 304 -17.33 -0.72 -16.12
N LYS A 305 -17.65 -1.28 -17.29
CA LYS A 305 -17.38 -0.66 -18.60
C LYS A 305 -18.03 0.72 -18.78
N LYS A 306 -19.03 1.07 -17.96
CA LYS A 306 -19.65 2.40 -17.94
C LYS A 306 -18.79 3.47 -17.28
N TYR A 307 -17.83 3.06 -16.46
CA TYR A 307 -17.10 3.95 -15.54
C TYR A 307 -15.60 3.93 -15.72
N ILE A 308 -15.04 2.84 -16.24
CA ILE A 308 -13.61 2.67 -16.48
C ILE A 308 -13.40 2.09 -17.88
N LEU A 309 -12.18 2.24 -18.40
CA LEU A 309 -11.74 1.57 -19.62
C LEU A 309 -10.91 0.32 -19.24
N PRO A 310 -11.53 -0.88 -19.18
CA PRO A 310 -10.82 -2.09 -18.79
C PRO A 310 -10.01 -2.66 -19.97
N ILE A 311 -8.73 -2.95 -19.75
CA ILE A 311 -7.89 -3.75 -20.64
C ILE A 311 -7.96 -5.20 -20.17
N MET A 312 -8.47 -6.07 -21.05
CA MET A 312 -8.61 -7.50 -20.78
C MET A 312 -7.30 -8.22 -21.12
N LEU A 313 -6.68 -8.80 -20.09
CA LEU A 313 -5.45 -9.57 -20.13
C LEU A 313 -5.74 -11.00 -19.69
N ARG A 314 -4.88 -11.93 -20.09
CA ARG A 314 -5.01 -13.34 -19.73
C ARG A 314 -3.65 -13.96 -19.48
N GLU A 315 -3.64 -14.96 -18.61
CA GLU A 315 -2.51 -15.87 -18.47
C GLU A 315 -2.25 -16.57 -19.81
N GLY A 316 -0.97 -16.75 -20.16
CA GLY A 316 -0.61 -17.49 -21.36
C GLY A 316 -0.63 -19.01 -21.13
N THR A 317 -0.64 -19.78 -22.21
CA THR A 317 -0.63 -21.24 -22.14
C THR A 317 0.81 -21.74 -22.13
N GLY A 318 1.39 -21.92 -20.95
CA GLY A 318 2.65 -22.64 -20.79
C GLY A 318 2.38 -24.14 -20.73
N ASP A 319 2.89 -24.91 -21.69
CA ASP A 319 2.82 -26.38 -21.66
C ASP A 319 3.74 -26.88 -20.52
N ARG A 320 3.16 -27.20 -19.35
CA ARG A 320 3.92 -27.60 -18.14
C ARG A 320 4.80 -28.85 -18.35
N MET A 321 4.57 -29.61 -19.43
CA MET A 321 5.38 -30.79 -19.80
C MET A 321 6.81 -30.44 -20.24
N ILE A 322 7.07 -29.22 -20.72
CA ILE A 322 8.42 -28.85 -21.20
C ILE A 322 9.41 -28.66 -20.04
N TRP A 323 8.92 -28.36 -18.83
CA TRP A 323 9.76 -28.14 -17.65
C TRP A 323 10.28 -29.42 -16.97
N ILE A 324 9.65 -30.58 -17.20
CA ILE A 324 10.10 -31.86 -16.61
C ILE A 324 11.26 -32.46 -17.39
N CYS A 325 11.54 -32.00 -18.62
CA CYS A 325 12.65 -32.53 -19.44
C CYS A 325 13.96 -31.73 -19.36
N ILE A 326 14.07 -30.71 -18.50
CA ILE A 326 15.33 -29.96 -18.31
C ILE A 326 15.71 -29.92 -16.82
N ARG A 327 15.88 -31.10 -16.22
CA ARG A 327 16.68 -31.27 -14.99
C ARG A 327 17.71 -32.35 -15.17
#